data_AF-A0A0B8NJ10-F1
#
_entry.id   AF-A0A0B8NJ10-F1
#
_cell.length_a   1.000
_cell.length_b   1.000
_cell.length_c   1.000
_cell.angle_alpha   90.00
_cell.angle_beta   90.00
_cell.angle_gamma   90.00
#
_symmetry.space_group_name_H-M   'P 1'
#
loop_
_entity.id
_entity.type
_entity.pdbx_description
1 polymer ?
#
loop_
_entity_poly.entity_id
_entity_poly.type
_entity_poly.pdbx_seq_one_letter_code
_entity_poly.pdbx_strand_id
1 'polypeptide(L)'
;MSGENMKYRNKQGGFTLLEVMVVVVILGILASFVVPNLLGNKEKADQQKAITDIVALENALDMYKLDNGVYPTTDQGLDALVTRPTGSPEPRNYRNDGYIRRLPSDPWGNDYQYLSPGDNGNIDVFTLAQMAKRVVKAQRLISATGTFKTSSNR
;
A
#
# COMPACT_ATOMS: atom_id res chain seq x y z
N MET A 1 79.47 -32.56 -21.69
CA MET A 1 78.36 -31.62 -21.93
C MET A 1 77.13 -32.16 -21.23
N SER A 2 76.74 -31.60 -20.08
CA SER A 2 75.40 -31.80 -19.51
C SER A 2 74.99 -30.49 -18.87
N GLY A 3 74.09 -29.77 -19.54
CA GLY A 3 73.49 -28.55 -19.02
C GLY A 3 72.40 -28.90 -18.01
N GLU A 4 72.53 -28.38 -16.79
CA GLU A 4 71.46 -28.45 -15.79
C GLU A 4 70.28 -27.57 -16.21
N ASN A 5 69.09 -28.17 -16.22
CA ASN A 5 67.83 -27.49 -16.44
C ASN A 5 67.40 -26.76 -15.16
N MET A 6 67.51 -25.43 -15.14
CA MET A 6 67.01 -24.58 -14.07
C MET A 6 65.47 -24.49 -14.12
N LYS A 7 64.79 -25.30 -13.30
CA LYS A 7 63.35 -25.17 -13.03
C LYS A 7 63.09 -23.91 -12.20
N TYR A 8 62.49 -22.90 -12.81
CA TYR A 8 61.96 -21.74 -12.10
C TYR A 8 60.78 -22.15 -11.22
N ARG A 9 61.01 -22.24 -9.90
CA ARG A 9 59.96 -22.44 -8.89
C ARG A 9 59.18 -21.15 -8.71
N ASN A 10 57.95 -21.11 -9.22
CA ASN A 10 56.99 -20.08 -8.85
C ASN A 10 56.73 -20.16 -7.34
N LYS A 11 57.11 -19.12 -6.60
CA LYS A 11 56.77 -18.98 -5.18
C LYS A 11 55.28 -18.67 -5.10
N GLN A 12 54.47 -19.66 -4.74
CA GLN A 12 53.10 -19.44 -4.29
C GLN A 12 53.18 -18.67 -2.96
N GLY A 13 52.78 -17.39 -2.98
CA GLY A 13 52.62 -16.60 -1.77
C GLY A 13 51.35 -17.04 -1.04
N GLY A 14 51.50 -17.54 0.19
CA GLY A 14 50.37 -17.80 1.07
C GLY A 14 49.88 -16.51 1.73
N PHE A 15 48.59 -16.46 2.04
CA PHE A 15 47.98 -15.36 2.79
C PHE A 15 48.58 -15.26 4.20
N THR A 16 48.78 -14.01 4.66
CA THR A 16 49.25 -13.76 6.02
C THR A 16 48.07 -13.63 7.00
N LEU A 17 48.27 -13.98 8.28
CA LEU A 17 47.25 -13.79 9.31
C LEU A 17 46.82 -12.32 9.43
N LEU A 18 47.77 -11.40 9.26
CA LEU A 18 47.53 -9.96 9.35
C LEU A 18 46.56 -9.48 8.27
N GLU A 19 46.66 -10.01 7.06
CA GLU A 19 45.78 -9.69 5.93
C GLU A 19 44.33 -10.06 6.23
N VAL A 20 44.10 -11.23 6.83
CA VAL A 20 42.76 -11.67 7.25
C VAL A 20 42.24 -10.82 8.42
N MET A 21 43.10 -10.46 9.38
CA MET A 21 42.72 -9.63 10.53
C MET A 21 42.23 -8.23 10.10
N VAL A 22 42.95 -7.58 9.18
CA VAL A 22 42.56 -6.27 8.68
C VAL A 22 41.23 -6.34 7.93
N VAL A 23 41.01 -7.39 7.13
CA VAL A 23 39.75 -7.58 6.39
C VAL A 23 38.55 -7.72 7.34
N VAL A 24 38.64 -8.54 8.40
CA VAL A 24 37.51 -8.71 9.34
C VAL A 24 37.22 -7.45 10.15
N VAL A 25 38.24 -6.64 10.45
CA VAL A 25 38.05 -5.34 11.12
C VAL A 25 37.29 -4.37 10.21
N ILE A 26 37.70 -4.25 8.95
CA ILE A 26 37.01 -3.38 7.97
C ILE A 26 35.58 -3.88 7.74
N LEU A 27 35.36 -5.20 7.62
CA LEU A 27 34.03 -5.79 7.51
C LEU A 27 33.16 -5.50 8.73
N GLY A 28 33.73 -5.55 9.95
CA GLY A 28 33.02 -5.19 11.18
C GLY A 28 32.58 -3.72 11.21
N ILE A 29 33.46 -2.80 10.78
CA ILE A 29 33.13 -1.38 10.66
C ILE A 29 32.03 -1.17 9.62
N LEU A 30 32.17 -1.74 8.42
CA LEU A 30 31.19 -1.58 7.34
C LEU A 30 29.83 -2.15 7.73
N ALA A 31 29.79 -3.32 8.39
CA ALA A 31 28.55 -3.92 8.86
C ALA A 31 27.79 -3.03 9.85
N SER A 32 28.49 -2.22 10.65
CA SER A 32 27.85 -1.32 11.62
C SER A 32 27.05 -0.16 11.00
N PHE A 33 27.38 0.24 9.78
CA PHE A 33 26.73 1.38 9.09
C PHE A 33 25.55 0.99 8.21
N VAL A 34 25.31 -0.32 7.98
CA VAL A 34 24.24 -0.78 7.09
C VAL A 34 22.95 -0.98 7.90
N VAL A 35 22.12 0.05 7.97
CA VAL A 35 20.71 -0.06 8.39
C VAL A 35 19.82 0.36 7.21
N PRO A 36 19.21 -0.58 6.47
CA PRO A 36 18.27 -0.23 5.42
C PRO A 36 16.95 0.26 6.06
N ASN A 37 16.70 1.57 6.03
CA ASN A 37 15.47 2.17 6.55
C ASN A 37 14.30 2.05 5.55
N LEU A 38 13.82 0.82 5.34
CA LEU A 38 12.80 0.51 4.32
C LEU A 38 11.35 0.67 4.82
N LEU A 39 11.14 0.67 6.14
CA LEU A 39 9.79 0.57 6.71
C LEU A 39 8.96 1.87 6.55
N GLY A 40 9.57 3.04 6.73
CA GLY A 40 8.84 4.31 6.66
C GLY A 40 8.40 4.71 5.24
N ASN A 41 9.13 4.27 4.22
CA ASN A 41 8.83 4.59 2.83
C ASN A 41 7.70 3.74 2.28
N LYS A 42 7.60 2.48 2.73
CA LYS A 42 6.53 1.57 2.30
C LYS A 42 5.15 2.05 2.76
N GLU A 43 4.99 2.45 4.03
CA GLU A 43 3.67 2.88 4.51
C GLU A 43 3.17 4.14 3.78
N LYS A 44 4.06 5.11 3.51
CA LYS A 44 3.70 6.30 2.72
C LYS A 44 3.33 5.95 1.29
N ALA A 45 4.08 5.05 0.65
CA ALA A 45 3.78 4.59 -0.70
C ALA A 45 2.43 3.86 -0.75
N ASP A 46 2.14 3.00 0.22
CA ASP A 46 0.88 2.30 0.34
C ASP A 46 -0.28 3.31 0.50
N GLN A 47 -0.17 4.28 1.40
CA GLN A 47 -1.18 5.33 1.57
C GLN A 47 -1.40 6.15 0.28
N GLN A 48 -0.32 6.52 -0.41
CA GLN A 48 -0.41 7.27 -1.66
C GLN A 48 -1.08 6.45 -2.77
N LYS A 49 -0.74 5.16 -2.89
CA LYS A 49 -1.41 4.25 -3.82
C LYS A 49 -2.91 4.20 -3.53
N ALA A 50 -3.29 4.04 -2.26
CA ALA A 50 -4.70 3.98 -1.89
C ALA A 50 -5.47 5.25 -2.30
N ILE A 51 -4.87 6.43 -2.10
CA ILE A 51 -5.46 7.71 -2.52
C ILE A 51 -5.62 7.77 -4.04
N THR A 52 -4.58 7.41 -4.80
CA THR A 52 -4.62 7.41 -6.26
C THR A 52 -5.70 6.49 -6.81
N ASP A 53 -5.84 5.28 -6.25
CA ASP A 53 -6.85 4.32 -6.66
C ASP A 53 -8.27 4.81 -6.34
N ILE A 54 -8.49 5.41 -5.16
CA ILE A 54 -9.79 6.00 -4.77
C ILE A 54 -10.20 7.09 -5.77
N VAL A 55 -9.29 8.01 -6.09
CA VAL A 55 -9.57 9.07 -7.07
C VAL A 55 -9.89 8.48 -8.45
N ALA A 56 -9.21 7.43 -8.87
CA ALA A 56 -9.51 6.75 -10.13
C ALA A 56 -10.90 6.09 -10.13
N LEU A 57 -11.29 5.48 -9.01
CA LEU A 57 -12.61 4.86 -8.83
C LEU A 57 -13.73 5.90 -8.79
N GLU A 58 -13.55 7.00 -8.06
CA GLU A 58 -14.50 8.12 -8.01
C GLU A 58 -14.74 8.71 -9.40
N ASN A 59 -13.67 8.95 -10.16
CA ASN A 59 -13.78 9.43 -11.54
C ASN A 59 -14.56 8.44 -12.43
N ALA A 60 -14.34 7.13 -12.27
CA ALA A 60 -15.09 6.12 -13.02
C ALA A 60 -16.57 6.07 -12.61
N LEU A 61 -16.88 6.24 -11.32
CA LEU A 61 -18.25 6.35 -10.81
C LEU A 61 -18.96 7.60 -11.33
N ASP A 62 -18.25 8.73 -11.42
CA ASP A 62 -18.79 9.96 -11.99
C ASP A 62 -19.11 9.81 -13.47
N MET A 63 -18.27 9.10 -14.24
CA MET A 63 -18.57 8.76 -15.63
C MET A 63 -19.77 7.80 -15.73
N TYR A 64 -19.86 6.80 -14.85
CA TYR A 64 -21.04 5.94 -14.78
C TYR A 64 -22.31 6.76 -14.55
N LYS A 65 -22.29 7.69 -13.61
CA LYS A 65 -23.43 8.56 -13.32
C LYS A 65 -23.75 9.51 -14.46
N LEU A 66 -22.73 10.03 -15.15
CA LEU A 66 -22.93 10.91 -16.30
C LEU A 66 -23.75 10.21 -17.38
N ASP A 67 -23.43 8.95 -17.68
CA ASP A 67 -24.11 8.17 -18.71
C ASP A 67 -25.49 7.66 -18.25
N ASN A 68 -25.59 7.20 -17.00
CA ASN A 68 -26.76 6.47 -16.51
C ASN A 68 -27.72 7.34 -15.68
N GLY A 69 -27.30 8.54 -15.32
CA GLY A 69 -28.03 9.50 -14.48
C GLY A 69 -27.95 9.24 -12.97
N VAL A 70 -27.47 8.08 -12.56
CA VAL A 70 -27.35 7.64 -11.16
C VAL A 70 -26.04 6.90 -10.93
N TYR A 71 -25.54 6.93 -9.70
CA TYR A 71 -24.45 6.03 -9.31
C TYR A 71 -24.95 4.58 -9.18
N PRO A 72 -24.06 3.58 -9.27
CA PRO A 72 -24.39 2.21 -8.89
C PRO A 72 -24.90 2.16 -7.45
N THR A 73 -25.76 1.20 -7.13
CA THR A 73 -26.15 0.96 -5.74
C THR A 73 -25.04 0.26 -4.97
N THR A 74 -25.09 0.31 -3.63
CA THR A 74 -24.17 -0.47 -2.78
C THR A 74 -24.17 -1.96 -3.14
N ASP A 75 -25.35 -2.52 -3.46
CA ASP A 75 -25.49 -3.94 -3.84
C ASP A 75 -24.89 -4.25 -5.22
N GLN A 76 -24.95 -3.30 -6.16
CA GLN A 76 -24.26 -3.42 -7.46
C GLN A 76 -22.74 -3.28 -7.30
N GLY A 77 -22.31 -2.48 -6.32
CA GLY A 77 -20.91 -2.34 -5.94
C GLY A 77 -20.03 -1.69 -7.02
N LEU A 78 -18.72 -1.79 -6.82
CA LEU A 78 -17.72 -1.33 -7.78
C LEU A 78 -17.65 -2.23 -9.03
N ASP A 79 -18.17 -3.45 -8.97
CA ASP A 79 -18.22 -4.37 -10.12
C ASP A 79 -19.04 -3.82 -11.28
N ALA A 80 -20.00 -2.93 -10.98
CA ALA A 80 -20.73 -2.16 -11.98
C ALA A 80 -19.81 -1.31 -12.89
N LEU A 81 -18.61 -0.96 -12.44
CA LEU A 81 -17.64 -0.20 -13.24
C LEU A 81 -16.93 -1.06 -14.28
N VAL A 82 -16.90 -2.38 -14.12
CA VAL A 82 -16.20 -3.30 -15.04
C VAL A 82 -17.20 -4.04 -15.91
N THR A 83 -18.30 -4.48 -15.32
CA THR A 83 -19.33 -5.27 -15.99
C THR A 83 -20.69 -4.62 -15.79
N ARG A 84 -21.56 -4.76 -16.79
CA ARG A 84 -22.92 -4.22 -16.71
C ARG A 84 -23.64 -4.85 -15.51
N PRO A 85 -24.06 -4.05 -14.52
CA PRO A 85 -24.72 -4.60 -13.33
C PRO A 85 -26.07 -5.21 -13.70
N THR A 86 -26.38 -6.34 -13.06
CA THR A 86 -27.70 -6.96 -13.11
C THR A 86 -28.50 -6.51 -11.88
N GLY A 87 -29.75 -6.10 -12.08
CA GLY A 87 -30.63 -5.66 -11.00
C GLY A 87 -31.10 -4.22 -11.15
N SER A 88 -31.88 -3.75 -10.18
CA SER A 88 -32.49 -2.42 -10.20
C SER A 88 -31.65 -1.40 -9.44
N PRO A 89 -31.50 -0.17 -9.96
CA PRO A 89 -31.94 0.30 -11.27
C PRO A 89 -31.02 -0.21 -12.39
N GLU A 90 -31.62 -0.55 -13.54
CA GLU A 90 -30.85 -0.90 -14.73
C GLU A 90 -30.17 0.35 -15.32
N PRO A 91 -28.88 0.28 -15.69
CA PRO A 91 -28.17 1.41 -16.28
C PRO A 91 -28.76 1.80 -17.65
N ARG A 92 -29.10 3.09 -17.81
CA ARG A 92 -29.77 3.60 -19.02
C ARG A 92 -28.89 3.60 -20.26
N ASN A 93 -27.60 3.89 -20.11
CA ASN A 93 -26.64 4.02 -21.21
C ASN A 93 -25.28 3.43 -20.82
N TYR A 94 -25.27 2.16 -20.40
CA TYR A 94 -24.05 1.51 -19.97
C TYR A 94 -23.04 1.36 -21.12
N ARG A 95 -21.83 1.85 -20.90
CA ARG A 95 -20.71 1.75 -21.84
C ARG A 95 -20.28 0.30 -22.06
N ASN A 96 -20.16 -0.15 -23.31
CA ASN A 96 -19.90 -1.56 -23.65
C ASN A 96 -18.57 -2.11 -23.09
N ASP A 97 -17.54 -1.28 -22.96
CA ASP A 97 -16.24 -1.61 -22.39
C ASP A 97 -16.12 -1.32 -20.88
N GLY A 98 -17.22 -0.94 -20.23
CA GLY A 98 -17.23 -0.50 -18.84
C GLY A 98 -16.60 0.88 -18.65
N TYR A 99 -16.39 1.23 -17.38
CA TYR A 99 -15.85 2.52 -16.93
C TYR A 99 -14.42 2.41 -16.42
N ILE A 100 -14.00 1.20 -16.01
CA ILE A 100 -12.63 0.88 -15.63
C ILE A 100 -12.25 -0.50 -16.14
N ARG A 101 -10.98 -0.67 -16.57
CA ARG A 101 -10.49 -1.94 -17.16
C ARG A 101 -10.47 -3.09 -16.16
N ARG A 102 -10.18 -2.80 -14.90
CA ARG A 102 -10.12 -3.75 -13.79
C ARG A 102 -10.25 -2.98 -12.48
N LEU A 103 -10.84 -3.61 -11.47
CA LEU A 103 -10.80 -3.06 -10.13
C LEU A 103 -9.39 -3.20 -9.55
N PRO A 104 -8.80 -2.12 -9.00
CA PRO A 104 -7.58 -2.22 -8.24
C PRO A 104 -7.88 -2.86 -6.88
N SER A 105 -6.94 -3.65 -6.37
CA SER A 105 -6.91 -3.99 -4.94
C SER A 105 -6.13 -2.93 -4.17
N ASP A 106 -6.52 -2.73 -2.92
CA ASP A 106 -5.84 -1.83 -2.01
C ASP A 106 -4.39 -2.32 -1.71
N PRO A 107 -3.51 -1.47 -1.17
CA PRO A 107 -2.13 -1.84 -0.87
C PRO A 107 -1.96 -2.99 0.13
N TRP A 108 -3.02 -3.33 0.86
CA TRP A 108 -3.06 -4.39 1.87
C TRP A 108 -3.72 -5.67 1.34
N GLY A 109 -4.07 -5.71 0.04
CA GLY A 109 -4.62 -6.88 -0.64
C GLY A 109 -6.12 -7.07 -0.47
N ASN A 110 -6.85 -6.05 -0.01
CA ASN A 110 -8.31 -6.08 0.11
C ASN A 110 -8.97 -5.31 -1.02
N ASP A 111 -10.25 -5.60 -1.26
CA ASP A 111 -11.06 -4.84 -2.19
C ASP A 111 -11.51 -3.50 -1.58
N TYR A 112 -11.62 -2.49 -2.44
CA TYR A 112 -12.20 -1.21 -2.05
C TYR A 112 -13.66 -1.36 -1.69
N GLN A 113 -14.06 -0.65 -0.65
CA GLN A 113 -15.45 -0.60 -0.18
C GLN A 113 -16.14 0.59 -0.81
N TYR A 114 -17.42 0.41 -1.11
CA TYR A 114 -18.25 1.40 -1.77
C TYR A 114 -19.61 1.50 -1.11
N LEU A 115 -20.12 2.72 -0.95
CA LEU A 115 -21.46 3.01 -0.44
C LEU A 115 -22.16 4.05 -1.32
N SER A 116 -23.41 3.79 -1.66
CA SER A 116 -24.33 4.77 -2.23
C SER A 116 -25.75 4.57 -1.71
N PRO A 117 -26.36 5.58 -1.04
CA PRO A 117 -25.76 6.87 -0.68
C PRO A 117 -24.60 6.73 0.32
N GLY A 118 -23.60 7.61 0.22
CA GLY A 118 -22.48 7.66 1.15
C GLY A 118 -22.82 8.38 2.45
N ASP A 119 -22.02 8.16 3.49
CA ASP A 119 -22.15 8.88 4.77
C ASP A 119 -21.61 10.31 4.69
N ASN A 120 -20.60 10.56 3.83
CA ASN A 120 -19.93 11.86 3.70
C ASN A 120 -20.31 12.60 2.40
N GLY A 121 -21.22 12.06 1.60
CA GLY A 121 -21.59 12.62 0.31
C GLY A 121 -22.52 11.71 -0.49
N ASN A 122 -22.58 11.91 -1.80
CA ASN A 122 -23.43 11.07 -2.66
C ASN A 122 -22.93 9.62 -2.74
N ILE A 123 -21.62 9.44 -2.64
CA ILE A 123 -20.93 8.16 -2.63
C ILE A 123 -19.78 8.23 -1.63
N ASP A 124 -19.41 7.09 -1.07
CA ASP A 124 -18.15 6.92 -0.34
C ASP A 124 -17.36 5.76 -0.95
N VAL A 125 -16.07 5.97 -1.20
CA VAL A 125 -15.11 4.93 -1.62
C VAL A 125 -13.97 4.92 -0.62
N PHE A 126 -13.67 3.76 -0.02
CA PHE A 126 -12.67 3.68 1.05
C PHE A 126 -12.02 2.31 1.17
N THR A 127 -10.93 2.24 1.95
CA THR A 127 -10.27 0.98 2.33
C THR A 127 -10.62 0.60 3.77
N LEU A 128 -10.65 -0.69 4.07
CA LEU A 128 -10.84 -1.17 5.45
C LEU A 128 -9.71 -0.68 6.37
N ALA A 129 -8.48 -0.60 5.85
CA ALA A 129 -7.34 -0.08 6.60
C ALA A 129 -7.53 1.39 7.04
N GLN A 130 -8.05 2.24 6.15
CA GLN A 130 -8.39 3.63 6.51
C GLN A 130 -9.55 3.68 7.50
N MET A 131 -10.59 2.86 7.32
CA MET A 131 -11.72 2.78 8.26
C MET A 131 -11.24 2.38 9.66
N ALA A 132 -10.43 1.34 9.79
CA ALA A 132 -9.86 0.90 11.05
C ALA A 132 -9.04 2.02 11.73
N LYS A 133 -8.20 2.75 10.96
CA LYS A 133 -7.45 3.91 11.47
C LYS A 133 -8.39 5.02 11.98
N ARG A 134 -9.51 5.28 11.30
CA ARG A 134 -10.52 6.27 11.74
C ARG A 134 -11.20 5.85 13.04
N VAL A 135 -11.62 4.58 13.15
CA VAL A 135 -12.26 4.03 14.37
C VAL A 135 -11.30 4.10 15.56
N VAL A 136 -10.04 3.68 15.38
CA VAL A 136 -9.03 3.75 16.45
C VAL A 136 -8.78 5.20 16.88
N LYS A 137 -8.70 6.14 15.94
CA LYS A 137 -8.54 7.57 16.24
C LYS A 137 -9.75 8.11 17.02
N ALA A 138 -10.97 7.79 16.59
CA ALA A 138 -12.20 8.21 17.27
C ALA A 138 -12.26 7.67 18.71
N GLN A 139 -11.97 6.38 18.91
CA GLN A 139 -11.92 5.77 20.23
C GLN A 139 -10.91 6.47 21.15
N ARG A 140 -9.72 6.82 20.63
CA ARG A 140 -8.70 7.56 21.39
C ARG A 140 -9.18 8.97 21.78
N LEU A 141 -9.89 9.67 20.90
CA LEU A 141 -10.44 10.99 21.20
C LEU A 141 -11.50 10.92 22.29
N ILE A 142 -12.42 9.94 22.22
CA ILE A 142 -13.44 9.72 23.24
C ILE A 142 -12.80 9.42 24.61
N SER A 143 -11.77 8.57 24.64
CA SER A 143 -11.04 8.26 25.87
C SER A 143 -10.24 9.46 26.41
N ALA A 144 -9.71 10.33 25.55
CA ALA A 144 -8.96 11.53 25.95
C ALA A 144 -9.88 12.65 26.49
N THR A 145 -11.13 12.71 26.07
CA THR A 145 -12.11 13.70 26.56
C THR A 145 -12.88 13.22 27.81
N GLY A 146 -12.84 11.91 28.12
CA GLY A 146 -13.57 11.28 29.21
C GLY A 146 -13.09 11.55 30.65
N THR A 147 -12.07 12.39 30.89
CA THR A 147 -11.61 12.75 32.25
C THR A 147 -12.25 14.02 32.84
N PHE A 148 -13.38 14.49 32.29
CA PHE A 148 -14.07 15.67 32.84
C PHE A 148 -15.27 15.32 33.73
N LYS A 149 -15.00 15.34 35.05
CA LYS A 149 -15.88 15.78 36.15
C LYS A 149 -17.06 14.88 36.54
N THR A 150 -16.78 13.89 37.39
CA THR A 150 -17.67 13.55 38.50
C THR A 150 -17.38 14.47 39.69
N SER A 151 -17.77 15.74 39.61
CA SER A 151 -17.97 16.56 40.80
C SER A 151 -19.48 16.65 41.01
N SER A 152 -19.99 15.58 41.61
CA SER A 152 -21.32 15.50 42.17
C SER A 152 -21.41 16.48 43.33
N ASN A 153 -22.24 17.51 43.15
CA ASN A 153 -23.20 18.04 44.12
C ASN A 153 -22.81 17.95 45.62
N ARG A 154 -22.47 19.11 46.19
CA ARG A 154 -22.86 19.48 47.56
C ARG A 154 -23.45 20.87 47.52
#